data_AF-A0A6H1W8F2-F1
#
_entry.id   AF-A0A6H1W8F2-F1
#
_cell.length_a   1.000
_cell.length_b   1.000
_cell.length_c   1.000
_cell.angle_alpha   90.00
_cell.angle_beta   90.00
_cell.angle_gamma   90.00
#
_symmetry.space_group_name_H-M   'P 1'
#
loop_
_entity.id
_entity.type
_entity.pdbx_description
1 polymer ?
#
loop_
_entity_poly.entity_id
_entity_poly.type
_entity_poly.pdbx_seq_one_letter_code
_entity_poly.pdbx_strand_id
1 'polypeptide(L)'
;MNRTDRLYALVEELRAVAPRARSARWLAERFEVSTRTIERDLSALQQSGVPIWAEQGRTGGYCIDPAHTLAPLGFTPDEALAVSIGLGMLAASPFGSAAASAARKVAAVMDERGLARTAELAARIHLLDDGPVRDAPSALSDMLGGALGSGRVLTIAYRDRAGSETVRDVEPLGYVGKGTDWYLIGWCRLRDGIRAFKGDRIVRATPTGERAPERTLRAEDLEIPYGELRSVGLGRDAD
;
A
#
# COMPACT_ATOMS: atom_id res chain seq x y z
N MET A 1 14.88 28.06 18.03
CA MET A 1 14.38 27.13 17.00
C MET A 1 14.99 27.48 15.63
N ASN A 2 15.57 26.50 14.92
CA ASN A 2 16.06 26.73 13.55
C ASN A 2 14.87 27.01 12.61
N ARG A 3 15.10 27.75 11.52
CA ARG A 3 14.07 28.10 10.54
C ARG A 3 13.41 26.86 9.92
N THR A 4 14.19 25.83 9.58
CA THR A 4 13.65 24.58 9.00
C THR A 4 12.66 23.91 9.95
N ASP A 5 13.04 23.73 11.21
CA ASP A 5 12.16 23.13 12.23
C ASP A 5 10.89 23.96 12.44
N ARG A 6 11.01 25.30 12.40
CA ARG A 6 9.86 26.21 12.52
C ARG A 6 8.92 26.11 11.32
N LEU A 7 9.44 26.00 10.10
CA LEU A 7 8.64 25.84 8.89
C LEU A 7 7.83 24.54 8.95
N TYR A 8 8.47 23.44 9.36
CA TYR A 8 7.78 22.16 9.56
C TYR A 8 6.70 22.27 10.64
N ALA A 9 7.06 22.82 11.81
CA ALA A 9 6.13 22.96 12.92
C ALA A 9 4.94 23.89 12.61
N LEU A 10 5.15 24.93 11.78
CA LEU A 10 4.06 25.79 11.28
C LEU A 10 3.05 25.02 10.44
N VAL A 11 3.53 24.17 9.52
CA VAL A 11 2.66 23.33 8.68
C VAL A 11 1.86 22.36 9.53
N GLU A 12 2.50 21.67 10.47
CA GLU A 12 1.83 20.70 11.35
C GLU A 12 0.82 21.38 12.27
N GLU A 13 1.13 22.55 12.82
CA GLU A 13 0.20 23.32 13.64
C GLU A 13 -1.06 23.70 12.84
N LEU A 14 -0.90 24.21 11.62
CA LEU A 14 -2.02 24.58 10.75
C LEU A 14 -2.84 23.36 10.30
N ARG A 15 -2.20 22.21 10.04
CA ARG A 15 -2.89 20.94 9.74
C ARG A 15 -3.71 20.44 10.93
N ALA A 16 -3.14 20.47 12.14
CA ALA A 16 -3.78 19.94 13.34
C ALA A 16 -5.07 20.66 13.72
N VAL A 17 -5.21 21.93 13.35
CA VAL A 17 -6.39 22.74 13.65
C VAL A 17 -7.33 22.94 12.46
N ALA A 18 -6.95 22.48 11.27
CA ALA A 18 -7.74 22.61 10.05
C ALA A 18 -9.18 22.06 10.25
N PRO A 19 -10.21 22.72 9.69
CA PRO A 19 -10.15 23.90 8.82
C PRO A 19 -10.10 25.25 9.56
N ARG A 20 -9.81 25.27 10.88
CA ARG A 20 -9.77 26.52 11.66
C ARG A 20 -8.48 27.28 11.39
N ALA A 21 -8.57 28.61 11.33
CA ALA A 21 -7.42 29.48 11.12
C ALA A 21 -6.65 29.83 12.42
N ARG A 22 -5.35 30.13 12.30
CA ARG A 22 -4.52 30.74 13.35
C ARG A 22 -3.99 32.10 12.91
N SER A 23 -4.12 33.12 13.77
CA SER A 23 -3.56 34.44 13.47
C SER A 23 -2.03 34.41 13.51
N ALA A 24 -1.37 35.29 12.73
CA ALA A 24 0.08 35.42 12.76
C ALA A 24 0.60 35.80 14.16
N ARG A 25 -0.18 36.57 14.93
CA ARG A 25 0.15 36.92 16.32
C ARG A 25 0.17 35.68 17.23
N TRP A 26 -0.84 34.83 17.12
CA TRP A 26 -0.91 33.61 17.93
C TRP A 26 0.25 32.65 17.60
N LEU A 27 0.54 32.48 16.31
CA LEU A 27 1.68 31.66 15.87
C LEU A 27 3.01 32.26 16.35
N ALA A 28 3.14 33.59 16.34
CA ALA A 28 4.33 34.29 16.82
C ALA A 28 4.57 34.07 18.31
N GLU A 29 3.51 34.15 19.12
CA GLU A 29 3.56 33.84 20.55
C GLU A 29 3.93 32.37 20.79
N ARG A 30 3.31 31.43 20.07
CA ARG A 30 3.57 29.99 20.23
C ARG A 30 4.97 29.55 19.84
N PHE A 31 5.52 30.11 18.76
CA PHE A 31 6.86 29.78 18.28
C PHE A 31 7.95 30.72 18.81
N GLU A 32 7.60 31.63 19.72
CA GLU A 32 8.50 32.60 20.36
C GLU A 32 9.31 33.43 19.36
N VAL A 33 8.64 33.94 18.32
CA VAL A 33 9.24 34.76 17.25
C VAL A 33 8.37 36.00 16.98
N SER A 34 8.87 36.93 16.15
CA SER A 34 8.08 38.09 15.75
C SER A 34 6.96 37.72 14.75
N THR A 35 5.86 38.48 14.74
CA THR A 35 4.80 38.35 13.72
C THR A 35 5.35 38.48 12.30
N ARG A 36 6.30 39.40 12.08
CA ARG A 36 6.99 39.56 10.79
C ARG A 36 7.76 38.31 10.37
N THR A 37 8.34 37.59 11.32
CA THR A 37 9.04 36.31 11.06
C THR A 37 8.04 35.24 10.60
N ILE A 38 6.90 35.12 11.30
CA ILE A 38 5.83 34.20 10.92
C ILE A 38 5.28 34.51 9.53
N GLU A 39 4.94 35.77 9.24
CA GLU A 39 4.43 36.17 7.92
C GLU A 39 5.42 35.85 6.80
N ARG A 40 6.73 36.07 7.04
CA ARG A 40 7.78 35.73 6.07
C ARG A 40 7.92 34.23 5.86
N ASP A 41 7.81 33.44 6.93
CA ASP A 41 7.90 31.98 6.86
C ASP A 41 6.64 31.36 6.20
N LEU A 42 5.45 31.87 6.50
CA LEU A 42 4.20 31.50 5.82
C LEU A 42 4.24 31.84 4.33
N SER A 43 4.74 33.04 3.98
CA SER A 43 4.93 33.41 2.57
C SER A 43 5.91 32.48 1.85
N ALA A 44 6.99 32.06 2.52
CA ALA A 44 7.93 31.09 1.95
C ALA A 44 7.28 29.71 1.73
N LEU A 45 6.44 29.25 2.66
CA LEU A 45 5.68 27.99 2.53
C LEU A 45 4.67 28.05 1.37
N GLN A 46 3.99 29.19 1.20
CA GLN A 46 3.09 29.41 0.07
C GLN A 46 3.84 29.38 -1.27
N GLN A 47 5.01 30.03 -1.33
CA GLN A 47 5.87 30.02 -2.52
C GLN A 47 6.41 28.63 -2.84
N SER A 48 6.58 27.77 -1.82
CA SER A 48 6.96 26.36 -2.02
C SER A 48 5.78 25.43 -2.31
N GLY A 49 4.56 25.96 -2.49
CA GLY A 49 3.38 25.19 -2.89
C GLY A 49 2.63 24.51 -1.74
N VAL A 50 2.89 24.87 -0.47
CA VAL A 50 2.03 24.43 0.63
C VAL A 50 0.70 25.19 0.53
N PRO A 51 -0.46 24.52 0.53
CA PRO A 51 -1.76 25.16 0.30
C PRO A 51 -2.25 25.88 1.56
N ILE A 52 -1.54 26.95 1.93
CA ILE A 52 -1.88 27.87 3.00
C ILE A 52 -2.58 29.09 2.38
N TRP A 53 -3.75 29.48 2.89
CA TRP A 53 -4.36 30.78 2.57
C TRP A 53 -4.64 31.56 3.85
N ALA A 54 -4.87 32.86 3.67
CA ALA A 54 -5.29 33.76 4.73
C ALA A 54 -6.79 34.02 4.62
N GLU A 55 -7.52 33.82 5.71
CA GLU A 55 -8.89 34.29 5.89
C GLU A 55 -8.87 35.72 6.42
N GLN A 56 -9.62 36.62 5.78
CA GLN A 56 -9.72 38.01 6.21
C GLN A 56 -10.83 38.22 7.26
N GLY A 57 -10.63 39.17 8.17
CA GLY A 57 -11.62 39.57 9.19
C GLY A 57 -11.01 39.74 10.58
N ARG A 58 -11.82 40.22 11.55
CA ARG A 58 -11.40 40.43 12.95
C ARG A 58 -10.89 39.16 13.65
N THR A 59 -11.36 37.99 13.22
CA THR A 59 -10.95 36.66 13.69
C THR A 59 -10.19 35.87 12.61
N GLY A 60 -9.75 36.55 11.55
CA GLY A 60 -9.04 35.94 10.43
C GLY A 60 -7.64 35.42 10.81
N GLY A 61 -7.05 34.62 9.93
CA GLY A 61 -5.76 33.98 10.16
C GLY A 61 -5.38 33.08 8.99
N TYR A 62 -4.34 32.29 9.19
CA TYR A 62 -3.84 31.34 8.19
C TYR A 62 -4.43 29.95 8.44
N CYS A 63 -4.77 29.24 7.36
CA CYS A 63 -5.35 27.90 7.37
C CYS A 63 -4.71 27.05 6.25
N ILE A 64 -4.74 25.72 6.40
CA ILE A 64 -4.33 24.73 5.39
C ILE A 64 -5.57 23.95 4.91
N ASP A 65 -5.59 23.57 3.64
CA ASP A 65 -6.75 22.94 2.99
C ASP A 65 -6.68 21.45 3.26
N PRO A 66 -7.56 20.90 4.11
CA PRO A 66 -7.62 19.47 4.31
C PRO A 66 -8.06 18.75 3.02
N ALA A 67 -8.72 19.43 2.07
CA ALA A 67 -9.15 18.83 0.79
C ALA A 67 -8.01 18.65 -0.23
N HIS A 68 -6.91 19.40 -0.10
CA HIS A 68 -5.78 19.35 -1.05
C HIS A 68 -4.51 18.70 -0.48
N THR A 69 -4.53 18.26 0.78
CA THR A 69 -3.41 17.54 1.37
C THR A 69 -3.88 16.39 2.26
N LEU A 70 -3.34 15.20 2.02
CA LEU A 70 -3.36 14.15 3.03
C LEU A 70 -2.45 14.59 4.18
N ALA A 71 -2.93 14.50 5.43
CA ALA A 71 -2.09 14.60 6.61
C ALA A 71 -0.90 13.64 6.48
N PRO A 72 0.25 13.91 7.14
CA PRO A 72 1.33 12.94 7.18
C PRO A 72 0.79 11.59 7.70
N LEU A 73 0.73 10.60 6.80
CA LEU A 73 0.32 9.25 7.14
C LEU A 73 1.57 8.48 7.54
N GLY A 74 1.64 8.05 8.79
CA GLY A 74 2.62 7.05 9.20
C GLY A 74 2.19 5.69 8.66
N PHE A 75 2.99 5.12 7.76
CA PHE A 75 2.83 3.73 7.34
C PHE A 75 3.89 2.86 8.01
N THR A 76 3.47 1.70 8.50
CA THR A 76 4.38 0.60 8.76
C THR A 76 4.93 0.04 7.44
N PRO A 77 6.06 -0.67 7.45
CA PRO A 77 6.62 -1.28 6.25
C PRO A 77 5.64 -2.21 5.51
N ASP A 78 4.83 -2.97 6.24
CA ASP A 78 3.86 -3.90 5.65
C ASP A 78 2.63 -3.15 5.08
N GLU A 79 2.20 -2.04 5.69
CA GLU A 79 1.15 -1.16 5.13
C GLU A 79 1.63 -0.45 3.86
N ALA A 80 2.85 0.08 3.84
CA ALA A 80 3.43 0.72 2.65
C ALA A 80 3.56 -0.27 1.48
N LEU A 81 3.92 -1.52 1.78
CA LEU A 81 3.94 -2.62 0.83
C LEU A 81 2.54 -2.95 0.29
N ALA A 82 1.53 -3.09 1.16
CA ALA A 82 0.15 -3.37 0.75
C ALA A 82 -0.41 -2.26 -0.15
N VAL A 83 -0.17 -0.99 0.19
CA VAL A 83 -0.55 0.16 -0.62
C VAL A 83 0.15 0.12 -1.98
N SER A 84 1.46 -0.15 -2.01
CA SER A 84 2.23 -0.22 -3.27
C SER A 84 1.70 -1.30 -4.22
N ILE A 85 1.32 -2.46 -3.67
CA ILE A 85 0.68 -3.55 -4.43
C ILE A 85 -0.66 -3.09 -5.01
N GLY A 86 -1.54 -2.51 -4.19
CA GLY A 86 -2.85 -2.03 -4.64
C GLY A 86 -2.74 -0.96 -5.72
N LEU A 87 -1.76 -0.07 -5.62
CA LEU A 87 -1.47 0.94 -6.64
C LEU A 87 -0.97 0.30 -7.95
N GLY A 88 -0.16 -0.75 -7.88
CA GLY A 88 0.27 -1.53 -9.05
C GLY A 88 -0.90 -2.15 -9.81
N MET A 89 -1.95 -2.59 -9.10
CA MET A 89 -3.18 -3.14 -9.71
C MET A 89 -3.96 -2.09 -10.51
N LEU A 90 -3.81 -0.81 -10.18
CA LEU A 90 -4.50 0.30 -10.86
C LEU A 90 -3.76 0.78 -12.12
N ALA A 91 -2.60 0.22 -12.47
CA ALA A 91 -1.76 0.69 -13.57
C ALA A 91 -2.46 0.67 -14.94
N ALA A 92 -3.32 -0.32 -15.19
CA ALA A 92 -4.12 -0.43 -16.43
C ALA A 92 -5.51 0.21 -16.32
N SER A 93 -5.84 0.82 -15.17
CA SER A 93 -7.13 1.48 -14.95
C SER A 93 -7.11 2.96 -15.37
N PRO A 94 -8.28 3.63 -15.45
CA PRO A 94 -8.36 5.09 -15.64
C PRO A 94 -7.59 5.91 -14.59
N PHE A 95 -7.22 5.31 -13.45
CA PHE A 95 -6.46 5.94 -12.37
C PHE A 95 -4.96 5.65 -12.44
N GLY A 96 -4.46 4.98 -13.49
CA GLY A 96 -3.07 4.51 -13.57
C GLY A 96 -2.02 5.62 -13.39
N SER A 97 -2.27 6.82 -13.92
CA SER A 97 -1.37 7.97 -13.74
C SER A 97 -1.32 8.47 -12.28
N ALA A 98 -2.48 8.54 -11.62
CA ALA A 98 -2.59 8.88 -10.21
C ALA A 98 -1.96 7.79 -9.32
N ALA A 99 -2.17 6.53 -9.68
CA ALA A 99 -1.62 5.39 -8.97
C ALA A 99 -0.08 5.34 -9.07
N ALA A 100 0.49 5.58 -10.25
CA ALA A 100 1.93 5.69 -10.44
C ALA A 100 2.54 6.86 -9.64
N SER A 101 1.85 8.00 -9.59
CA SER A 101 2.24 9.15 -8.77
C SER A 101 2.22 8.83 -7.27
N ALA A 102 1.17 8.15 -6.79
CA ALA A 102 1.08 7.69 -5.41
C ALA A 102 2.16 6.65 -5.08
N ALA A 103 2.44 5.71 -5.99
CA ALA A 103 3.44 4.67 -5.78
C ALA A 103 4.84 5.26 -5.60
N ARG A 104 5.20 6.29 -6.39
CA ARG A 104 6.46 7.04 -6.20
C ARG A 104 6.53 7.72 -4.83
N LYS A 105 5.42 8.28 -4.34
CA LYS A 105 5.38 8.95 -3.02
C LYS A 105 5.54 7.95 -1.88
N VAL A 106 4.96 6.75 -2.01
CA VAL A 106 5.12 5.67 -1.03
C VAL A 106 6.54 5.12 -1.07
N ALA A 107 7.09 4.87 -2.27
CA ALA A 107 8.47 4.41 -2.42
C ALA A 107 9.50 5.39 -1.84
N ALA A 108 9.27 6.70 -1.95
CA ALA A 108 10.17 7.74 -1.45
C ALA A 108 10.34 7.73 0.09
N VAL A 109 9.43 7.10 0.82
CA VAL A 109 9.49 7.00 2.29
C VAL A 109 9.88 5.60 2.77
N MET A 110 10.15 4.66 1.86
CA MET A 110 10.64 3.32 2.19
C MET A 110 12.18 3.29 2.18
N ASP A 111 12.77 2.42 3.01
CA ASP A 111 14.19 2.12 2.97
C ASP A 111 14.54 1.16 1.80
N GLU A 112 15.83 0.99 1.50
CA GLU A 112 16.28 0.11 0.41
C GLU A 112 15.77 -1.33 0.56
N ARG A 113 15.65 -1.82 1.80
CA ARG A 113 15.13 -3.16 2.10
C ARG A 113 13.64 -3.26 1.80
N GLY A 114 12.85 -2.24 2.16
CA GLY A 114 11.44 -2.14 1.85
C GLY A 114 11.18 -2.07 0.35
N LEU A 115 11.99 -1.31 -0.39
CA LEU A 115 11.92 -1.23 -1.85
C LEU A 115 12.21 -2.58 -2.51
N ALA A 116 13.27 -3.28 -2.10
CA ALA A 116 13.63 -4.59 -2.64
C ALA A 116 12.54 -5.64 -2.36
N ARG A 117 12.00 -5.68 -1.13
CA ARG A 117 10.91 -6.58 -0.73
C ARG A 117 9.62 -6.28 -1.52
N THR A 118 9.34 -5.02 -1.80
CA THR A 118 8.20 -4.61 -2.64
C THR A 118 8.36 -5.08 -4.07
N ALA A 119 9.54 -4.92 -4.67
CA ALA A 119 9.83 -5.39 -6.02
C ALA A 119 9.73 -6.92 -6.13
N GLU A 120 10.28 -7.65 -5.15
CA GLU A 120 10.20 -9.12 -5.10
C GLU A 120 8.75 -9.63 -5.00
N LEU A 121 7.93 -8.99 -4.17
CA LEU A 121 6.53 -9.40 -3.99
C LEU A 121 5.65 -8.97 -5.17
N ALA A 122 5.86 -7.78 -5.72
CA ALA A 122 5.14 -7.33 -6.92
C ALA A 122 5.38 -8.28 -8.10
N ALA A 123 6.62 -8.79 -8.26
CA ALA A 123 6.96 -9.77 -9.30
C ALA A 123 6.24 -11.12 -9.15
N ARG A 124 5.70 -11.44 -7.95
CA ARG A 124 4.93 -12.67 -7.68
C ARG A 124 3.42 -12.49 -7.80
N ILE A 125 2.96 -11.27 -8.08
CA ILE A 125 1.54 -10.95 -8.22
C ILE A 125 1.21 -10.87 -9.71
N HIS A 126 0.29 -11.74 -10.13
CA HIS A 126 -0.17 -11.80 -11.51
C HIS A 126 -1.69 -11.59 -11.52
N LEU A 127 -2.17 -10.60 -12.28
CA LEU A 127 -3.60 -10.39 -12.46
C LEU A 127 -4.08 -11.04 -13.74
N LEU A 128 -5.27 -11.66 -13.64
CA LEU A 128 -6.12 -11.99 -14.79
C LEU A 128 -7.17 -10.88 -14.92
N ASP A 129 -7.47 -10.51 -16.16
CA ASP A 129 -8.25 -9.33 -16.55
C ASP A 129 -9.58 -9.13 -15.80
N ASP A 130 -9.79 -7.87 -15.41
CA ASP A 130 -11.02 -7.10 -15.18
C ASP A 130 -12.12 -7.60 -14.22
N GLY A 131 -12.05 -7.12 -12.98
CA GLY A 131 -13.22 -6.88 -12.12
C GLY A 131 -12.86 -6.37 -10.71
N PRO A 132 -13.80 -5.73 -9.99
CA PRO A 132 -13.55 -5.21 -8.64
C PRO A 132 -13.24 -6.37 -7.68
N VAL A 133 -12.00 -6.40 -7.20
CA VAL A 133 -11.51 -7.40 -6.23
C VAL A 133 -12.22 -7.16 -4.90
N ARG A 134 -12.80 -8.22 -4.34
CA ARG A 134 -13.38 -8.16 -2.99
C ARG A 134 -12.26 -8.36 -1.98
N ASP A 135 -12.26 -7.57 -0.91
CA ASP A 135 -11.29 -7.71 0.17
C ASP A 135 -11.30 -9.14 0.71
N ALA A 136 -10.12 -9.75 0.79
CA ALA A 136 -9.95 -10.98 1.54
C ALA A 136 -10.31 -10.71 3.02
N PRO A 137 -10.97 -11.65 3.72
CA PRO A 137 -11.28 -11.47 5.14
C PRO A 137 -10.03 -11.06 5.92
N SER A 138 -10.09 -9.97 6.70
CA SER A 138 -8.92 -9.31 7.31
C SER A 138 -7.95 -10.25 8.03
N ALA A 139 -8.48 -11.23 8.79
CA ALA A 139 -7.67 -12.22 9.51
C ALA A 139 -6.86 -13.16 8.59
N LEU A 140 -7.33 -13.36 7.36
CA LEU A 140 -6.68 -14.20 6.35
C LEU A 140 -5.70 -13.38 5.50
N SER A 141 -5.98 -12.09 5.28
CA SER A 141 -5.07 -11.12 4.65
C SER A 141 -3.78 -10.92 5.44
N ASP A 142 -3.88 -10.69 6.75
CA ASP A 142 -2.70 -10.47 7.62
C ASP A 142 -1.79 -11.71 7.69
N MET A 143 -2.42 -12.89 7.77
CA MET A 143 -1.76 -14.19 7.84
C MET A 143 -1.06 -14.57 6.54
N LEU A 144 -1.69 -14.31 5.40
CA LEU A 144 -1.15 -14.62 4.08
C LEU A 144 -0.08 -13.62 3.63
N GLY A 145 -0.24 -12.34 3.98
CA GLY A 145 0.78 -11.30 3.75
C GLY A 145 2.12 -11.65 4.41
N GLY A 146 2.09 -12.15 5.65
CA GLY A 146 3.29 -12.62 6.36
C GLY A 146 3.92 -13.88 5.75
N ALA A 147 3.11 -14.81 5.25
CA ALA A 147 3.60 -16.07 4.70
C ALA A 147 4.38 -15.90 3.39
N LEU A 148 3.86 -15.08 2.48
CA LEU A 148 4.50 -14.82 1.18
C LEU A 148 5.80 -14.06 1.30
N GLY A 149 5.80 -13.04 2.16
CA GLY A 149 7.00 -12.24 2.44
C GLY A 149 8.12 -13.08 3.06
N SER A 150 7.78 -14.20 3.70
CA SER A 150 8.75 -15.11 4.30
C SER A 150 9.23 -16.24 3.37
N GLY A 151 8.55 -16.46 2.23
CA GLY A 151 8.85 -17.57 1.31
C GLY A 151 8.74 -18.94 1.99
N ARG A 152 7.81 -19.11 2.93
CA ARG A 152 7.65 -20.34 3.72
C ARG A 152 6.50 -21.21 3.24
N VAL A 153 6.63 -22.50 3.46
CA VAL A 153 5.54 -23.46 3.23
C VAL A 153 4.40 -23.14 4.17
N LEU A 154 3.17 -23.14 3.66
CA LEU A 154 1.94 -22.91 4.39
C LEU A 154 1.21 -24.23 4.63
N THR A 155 0.86 -24.52 5.88
CA THR A 155 -0.15 -25.54 6.16
C THR A 155 -1.52 -24.87 6.13
N ILE A 156 -2.37 -25.28 5.19
CA ILE A 156 -3.72 -24.75 5.02
C ILE A 156 -4.79 -25.81 5.34
N ALA A 157 -5.84 -25.41 6.04
CA ALA A 157 -7.09 -26.14 6.12
C ALA A 157 -8.01 -25.62 5.00
N TYR A 158 -8.28 -26.45 4.00
CA TYR A 158 -8.99 -26.09 2.79
C TYR A 158 -10.27 -26.89 2.64
N ARG A 159 -11.40 -26.19 2.47
CA ARG A 159 -12.71 -26.77 2.24
C ARG A 159 -13.01 -26.82 0.74
N ASP A 160 -13.18 -28.00 0.17
CA ASP A 160 -13.47 -28.12 -1.26
C ASP A 160 -14.93 -27.77 -1.62
N ARG A 161 -15.28 -27.88 -2.90
CA ARG A 161 -16.63 -27.58 -3.40
C ARG A 161 -17.70 -28.54 -2.85
N ALA A 162 -17.31 -29.76 -2.48
CA ALA A 162 -18.20 -30.75 -1.87
C ALA A 162 -18.32 -30.56 -0.35
N GLY A 163 -17.63 -29.57 0.23
CA GLY A 163 -17.64 -29.28 1.65
C GLY A 163 -16.64 -30.10 2.46
N SER A 164 -15.82 -30.93 1.82
CA SER A 164 -14.82 -31.74 2.52
C SER A 164 -13.62 -30.89 2.90
N GLU A 165 -13.21 -30.96 4.16
CA GLU A 165 -12.03 -30.27 4.66
C GLU A 165 -10.79 -31.15 4.53
N THR A 166 -9.71 -30.54 4.03
CA THR A 166 -8.41 -31.19 3.87
C THR A 166 -7.33 -30.29 4.43
N VAL A 167 -6.34 -30.88 5.09
CA VAL A 167 -5.11 -30.17 5.50
C VAL A 167 -4.06 -30.40 4.43
N ARG A 168 -3.41 -29.32 3.98
CA ARG A 168 -2.45 -29.36 2.87
C ARG A 168 -1.26 -28.47 3.15
N ASP A 169 -0.07 -28.98 2.85
CA ASP A 169 1.13 -28.17 2.77
C ASP A 169 1.27 -27.59 1.37
N VAL A 170 1.35 -26.28 1.31
CA VAL A 170 1.32 -25.49 0.08
C VAL A 170 2.54 -24.57 0.06
N GLU A 171 3.33 -24.67 -1.00
CA GLU A 171 4.41 -23.73 -1.27
C GLU A 171 3.81 -22.56 -2.05
N PRO A 172 3.68 -21.37 -1.43
CA PRO A 172 2.99 -20.25 -2.07
C PRO A 172 3.84 -19.68 -3.20
N LEU A 173 3.24 -19.53 -4.38
CA LEU A 173 3.88 -19.02 -5.60
C LEU A 173 3.37 -17.63 -5.98
N GLY A 174 2.11 -17.30 -5.67
CA GLY A 174 1.52 -16.00 -5.97
C GLY A 174 0.02 -15.94 -5.71
N TYR A 175 -0.63 -14.86 -6.14
CA TYR A 175 -2.09 -14.75 -6.14
C TYR A 175 -2.60 -14.37 -7.51
N VAL A 176 -3.82 -14.80 -7.77
CA VAL A 176 -4.62 -14.37 -8.90
C VAL A 176 -5.94 -13.83 -8.38
N GLY A 177 -6.26 -12.59 -8.73
CA GLY A 177 -7.61 -12.04 -8.59
C GLY A 177 -8.44 -12.34 -9.85
N LYS A 178 -9.71 -12.70 -9.68
CA LYS A 178 -10.68 -12.85 -10.77
C LYS A 178 -12.04 -12.30 -10.32
N GLY A 179 -12.44 -11.15 -10.86
CA GLY A 179 -13.65 -10.48 -10.40
C GLY A 179 -13.61 -10.23 -8.89
N THR A 180 -14.63 -10.68 -8.16
CA THR A 180 -14.69 -10.57 -6.69
C THR A 180 -13.96 -11.69 -5.94
N ASP A 181 -13.41 -12.68 -6.63
CA ASP A 181 -12.77 -13.84 -6.03
C ASP A 181 -11.24 -13.71 -6.10
N TRP A 182 -10.56 -14.19 -5.06
CA TRP A 182 -9.10 -14.28 -5.04
C TRP A 182 -8.66 -15.74 -4.86
N TYR A 183 -7.49 -16.05 -5.42
CA TYR A 183 -6.92 -17.39 -5.42
C TYR A 183 -5.46 -17.35 -4.99
N LEU A 184 -5.10 -18.17 -4.00
CA LEU A 184 -3.70 -18.49 -3.70
C LEU A 184 -3.22 -19.50 -4.73
N ILE A 185 -2.16 -19.16 -5.46
CA ILE A 185 -1.46 -20.09 -6.33
C ILE A 185 -0.30 -20.70 -5.56
N GLY A 186 -0.21 -22.02 -5.54
CA GLY A 186 0.88 -22.69 -4.86
C GLY A 186 1.08 -24.14 -5.30
N TRP A 187 2.28 -24.67 -5.05
CA TRP A 187 2.53 -26.10 -5.19
C TRP A 187 1.90 -26.85 -4.02
N CYS A 188 0.93 -27.71 -4.32
CA CYS A 188 0.28 -28.56 -3.33
C CYS A 188 1.09 -29.84 -3.14
N ARG A 189 1.80 -30.01 -2.03
CA ARG A 189 2.62 -31.22 -1.77
C ARG A 189 1.79 -32.49 -1.76
N LEU A 190 0.56 -32.43 -1.24
CA LEU A 190 -0.37 -33.56 -1.22
C LEU A 190 -0.78 -34.05 -2.63
N ARG A 191 -0.73 -33.16 -3.63
CA ARG A 191 -1.18 -33.44 -5.00
C ARG A 191 -0.03 -33.39 -6.01
N ASP A 192 1.18 -33.15 -5.53
CA ASP A 192 2.40 -33.02 -6.29
C ASP A 192 2.25 -32.16 -7.56
N GLY A 193 1.72 -30.95 -7.40
CA GLY A 193 1.49 -30.06 -8.54
C GLY A 193 0.97 -28.67 -8.18
N ILE A 194 0.99 -27.76 -9.15
CA ILE A 194 0.48 -26.39 -9.02
C ILE A 194 -1.05 -26.43 -8.92
N ARG A 195 -1.59 -25.69 -7.95
CA ARG A 195 -3.03 -25.55 -7.74
C ARG A 195 -3.40 -24.12 -7.38
N ALA A 196 -4.60 -23.73 -7.82
CA ALA A 196 -5.27 -22.52 -7.38
C ALA A 196 -6.23 -22.85 -6.23
N PHE A 197 -6.00 -22.25 -5.07
CA PHE A 197 -6.83 -22.39 -3.88
C PHE A 197 -7.71 -21.16 -3.76
N LYS A 198 -9.03 -21.34 -3.86
CA LYS A 198 -9.96 -20.22 -3.71
C LYS A 198 -9.91 -19.70 -2.27
N GLY A 199 -9.73 -18.41 -2.11
CA GLY A 199 -9.45 -17.82 -0.81
C GLY A 199 -10.55 -17.93 0.23
N ASP A 200 -11.81 -17.80 -0.21
CA ASP A 200 -13.00 -18.00 0.62
C ASP A 200 -13.14 -19.43 1.19
N ARG A 201 -12.38 -20.38 0.64
CA ARG A 201 -12.34 -21.80 1.04
C ARG A 201 -11.16 -22.15 1.93
N ILE A 202 -10.25 -21.21 2.19
CA ILE A 202 -9.17 -21.39 3.15
C ILE A 202 -9.72 -21.07 4.53
N VAL A 203 -9.98 -22.11 5.33
CA VAL A 203 -10.54 -21.99 6.68
C VAL A 203 -9.47 -21.50 7.67
N ARG A 204 -8.23 -21.94 7.45
CA ARG A 204 -7.05 -21.56 8.25
C ARG A 204 -5.80 -21.71 7.40
N ALA A 205 -4.83 -20.83 7.56
CA ALA A 205 -3.47 -21.05 7.10
C ALA A 205 -2.48 -20.82 8.26
N THR A 206 -1.32 -21.47 8.22
CA THR A 206 -0.27 -21.26 9.21
C THR A 206 1.07 -21.44 8.51
N PRO A 207 1.96 -20.43 8.55
CA PRO A 207 3.30 -20.60 8.01
C PRO A 207 4.05 -21.63 8.86
N THR A 208 4.67 -22.58 8.18
CA THR A 208 5.58 -23.54 8.80
C THR A 208 6.94 -22.87 9.04
N GLY A 209 7.89 -23.59 9.64
CA GLY A 209 9.30 -23.16 9.71
C GLY A 209 10.10 -23.41 8.44
N GLU A 210 9.52 -24.13 7.47
CA GLU A 210 10.21 -24.55 6.26
C GLU A 210 10.16 -23.49 5.17
N ARG A 211 11.27 -23.23 4.49
CA ARG A 211 11.29 -22.39 3.28
C ARG A 211 10.80 -23.19 2.09
N ALA A 212 9.90 -22.60 1.31
CA ALA A 212 9.51 -23.16 0.03
C ALA A 212 10.72 -23.12 -0.92
N PRO A 213 10.98 -24.21 -1.67
CA PRO A 213 11.95 -24.19 -2.75
C PRO A 213 11.54 -23.17 -3.82
N GLU A 214 12.52 -22.58 -4.49
CA GLU A 214 12.25 -21.64 -5.58
C GLU A 214 11.64 -22.42 -6.75
N ARG A 215 10.38 -22.11 -7.07
CA ARG A 215 9.69 -22.69 -8.23
C ARG A 215 9.26 -21.59 -9.17
N THR A 216 9.56 -21.78 -10.46
CA THR A 216 9.08 -20.91 -11.51
C THR A 216 7.63 -21.25 -11.81
N LEU A 217 6.74 -20.28 -11.61
CA LEU A 217 5.37 -20.37 -12.08
C LEU A 217 5.34 -20.07 -13.58
N ARG A 218 4.95 -21.02 -14.42
CA ARG A 218 4.61 -20.74 -15.83
C ARG A 218 3.11 -20.56 -15.95
N ALA A 219 2.68 -19.65 -16.83
CA ALA A 219 1.26 -19.43 -17.09
C ALA A 219 0.54 -20.71 -17.56
N GLU A 220 1.28 -21.63 -18.19
CA GLU A 220 0.82 -22.94 -18.66
C GLU A 220 0.54 -23.94 -17.53
N ASP A 221 1.20 -23.80 -16.37
CA ASP A 221 1.03 -24.70 -15.22
C ASP A 221 -0.25 -24.42 -14.43
N LEU A 222 -0.82 -23.25 -14.66
CA LEU A 222 -2.09 -22.84 -14.11
C LEU A 222 -3.18 -23.48 -14.97
N GLU A 223 -3.72 -24.63 -14.50
CA GLU A 223 -5.02 -25.15 -14.93
C GLU A 223 -6.17 -24.18 -14.52
N ILE A 224 -6.02 -22.88 -14.78
CA ILE A 224 -7.06 -21.88 -14.64
C ILE A 224 -7.83 -21.92 -15.96
N PRO A 225 -9.10 -22.35 -15.97
CA PRO A 225 -9.77 -22.68 -17.21
C PRO A 225 -10.07 -21.47 -18.12
N TYR A 226 -9.81 -20.22 -17.69
CA TYR A 226 -10.17 -19.02 -18.46
C TYR A 226 -9.31 -17.79 -18.07
N GLY A 227 -8.35 -17.39 -18.93
CA GLY A 227 -7.74 -16.04 -18.97
C GLY A 227 -6.22 -15.98 -19.20
N GLU A 228 -5.76 -14.93 -19.89
CA GLU A 228 -4.33 -14.62 -20.06
C GLU A 228 -3.74 -13.97 -18.79
N LEU A 229 -2.55 -14.41 -18.40
CA LEU A 229 -1.88 -14.00 -17.18
C LEU A 229 -0.98 -12.79 -17.44
N ARG A 230 -1.20 -11.67 -16.74
CA ARG A 230 -0.34 -10.48 -16.85
C ARG A 230 0.42 -10.24 -15.55
N SER A 231 1.73 -10.10 -15.65
CA SER A 231 2.60 -9.75 -14.53
C SER A 231 2.42 -8.28 -14.15
N VAL A 232 2.34 -7.98 -12.85
CA VAL A 232 2.37 -6.60 -12.35
C VAL A 232 3.83 -6.14 -12.34
N GLY A 233 4.30 -5.71 -13.50
CA GLY A 233 5.57 -5.00 -13.59
C GLY A 233 5.42 -3.61 -12.99
N LEU A 234 6.11 -3.33 -11.88
CA LEU A 234 6.48 -1.95 -11.55
C LEU A 234 7.46 -1.53 -12.65
N GLY A 235 7.00 -0.72 -13.60
CA GLY A 235 7.80 -0.23 -14.72
C GLY A 235 9.15 0.30 -14.23
N ARG A 236 10.21 -0.47 -14.49
CA ARG A 236 11.55 0.09 -14.64
C ARG A 236 11.60 0.61 -16.06
N ASP A 237 11.12 1.83 -16.26
CA ASP A 237 11.60 2.58 -17.40
C ASP A 237 13.03 3.00 -17.07
N ALA A 238 13.94 2.36 -17.78
CA ALA A 238 15.32 2.77 -17.90
C ALA A 238 15.37 4.15 -18.56
N ASP A 239 16.07 5.07 -17.91
CA ASP A 239 16.99 6.03 -18.53
C ASP A 239 18.04 6.44 -17.46
#